data_AF-A0AAE4QR82-F1
#
_entry.id   AF-A0AAE4QR82-F1
#
_cell.length_a   1.000
_cell.length_b   1.000
_cell.length_c   1.000
_cell.angle_alpha   90.00
_cell.angle_beta   90.00
_cell.angle_gamma   90.00
#
_symmetry.space_group_name_H-M   'P 1'
#
loop_
_entity.id
_entity.type
_entity.pdbx_description
1 polymer ?
#
loop_
_entity_poly.entity_id
_entity_poly.type
_entity_poly.pdbx_seq_one_letter_code
_entity_poly.pdbx_strand_id
1 'polypeptide(L)'
;MASFNYSDITEADIGKVVSITGEMTVSKTANGSKFDGTLESVEGTVCLVRLDGVFNCSYSGTAPSFGQDTLVADADGKVKKDASGKSYLVLSVDTTNKIVKFLKG
;
A
#
# COMPACT_ATOMS: atom_id res chain seq x y z
N MET A 1 -12.11 -3.25 6.28
CA MET A 1 -11.72 -1.82 6.36
C MET A 1 -11.88 -1.36 7.80
N ALA A 2 -11.02 -0.45 8.26
CA ALA A 2 -11.10 0.12 9.61
C ALA A 2 -10.77 1.62 9.58
N SER A 3 -11.30 2.37 10.54
CA SER A 3 -11.06 3.80 10.71
C SER A 3 -9.86 4.06 11.63
N PHE A 4 -9.08 5.08 11.31
CA PHE A 4 -7.88 5.47 12.05
C PHE A 4 -7.76 6.99 12.13
N ASN A 5 -7.10 7.50 13.18
CA ASN A 5 -6.53 8.84 13.17
C ASN A 5 -5.32 8.88 12.22
N TYR A 6 -4.92 10.05 11.74
CA TYR A 6 -3.73 10.19 10.90
C TYR A 6 -2.89 11.41 11.28
N SER A 7 -1.58 11.35 11.00
CA SER A 7 -0.62 12.40 11.37
C SER A 7 -0.08 13.22 10.20
N ASP A 8 0.09 12.61 9.02
CA ASP A 8 0.78 13.23 7.88
C ASP A 8 0.15 12.90 6.50
N ILE A 9 -1.11 12.47 6.52
CA ILE A 9 -1.89 12.05 5.35
C ILE A 9 -2.84 13.16 4.89
N THR A 10 -3.13 13.17 3.59
CA THR A 10 -4.08 14.08 2.93
C THR A 10 -4.96 13.33 1.94
N GLU A 11 -6.01 13.97 1.41
CA GLU A 11 -6.84 13.39 0.34
C GLU A 11 -6.02 13.01 -0.92
N ALA A 12 -4.91 13.70 -1.18
CA ALA A 12 -3.99 13.37 -2.30
C ALA A 12 -3.22 12.06 -2.09
N ASP A 13 -3.34 11.45 -0.91
CA ASP A 13 -2.72 10.17 -0.58
C ASP A 13 -3.70 8.98 -0.73
N ILE A 14 -4.95 9.21 -1.15
CA ILE A 14 -5.92 8.14 -1.37
C ILE A 14 -5.40 7.17 -2.44
N GLY A 15 -5.50 5.87 -2.16
CA GLY A 15 -4.96 4.78 -2.97
C GLY A 15 -3.50 4.44 -2.69
N LYS A 16 -2.79 5.22 -1.86
CA LYS A 16 -1.40 4.93 -1.47
C LYS A 16 -1.33 3.91 -0.34
N VAL A 17 -0.20 3.22 -0.26
CA VAL A 17 0.11 2.34 0.86
C VAL A 17 0.46 3.15 2.12
N VAL A 18 0.00 2.65 3.27
CA VAL A 18 0.12 3.32 4.57
C VAL A 18 0.54 2.34 5.67
N SER A 19 1.06 2.90 6.77
CA SER A 19 1.54 2.16 7.94
C SER A 19 0.75 2.54 9.18
N ILE A 20 0.49 1.57 10.04
CA ILE A 20 -0.05 1.81 11.38
C ILE A 20 1.12 2.09 12.31
N THR A 21 1.29 3.34 12.73
CA THR A 21 2.47 3.79 13.49
C THR A 21 2.23 3.97 14.97
N GLY A 22 0.99 3.80 15.42
CA GLY A 22 0.62 3.93 16.82
C GLY A 22 -0.80 3.43 17.07
N GLU A 23 -1.26 3.62 18.30
CA GLU A 23 -2.63 3.27 18.68
C GLU A 23 -3.63 4.00 17.79
N MET A 24 -4.33 3.23 16.95
CA MET A 24 -5.32 3.73 16.00
C MET A 24 -4.81 4.91 15.14
N THR A 25 -3.51 4.94 14.82
CA THR A 25 -2.88 6.06 14.10
C THR A 25 -2.16 5.56 12.86
N VAL A 26 -2.39 6.23 11.74
CA VAL A 26 -1.83 5.89 10.43
C VAL A 26 -0.97 7.03 9.90
N SER A 27 0.13 6.68 9.24
CA SER A 27 0.99 7.63 8.53
C SER A 27 1.42 7.09 7.17
N LYS A 28 2.09 7.93 6.39
CA LYS A 28 2.77 7.52 5.16
C LYS A 28 3.79 6.42 5.44
N THR A 29 3.84 5.40 4.58
CA THR A 29 4.87 4.35 4.66
C THR A 29 6.18 4.84 4.07
N ALA A 30 7.28 4.68 4.81
CA ALA A 30 8.60 5.04 4.33
C ALA A 30 9.07 4.13 3.16
N ASN A 31 9.88 4.69 2.27
CA ASN A 31 10.47 3.96 1.15
C ASN A 31 11.26 2.73 1.63
N GLY A 32 10.98 1.56 1.03
CA GLY A 32 11.62 0.30 1.40
C GLY A 32 10.98 -0.40 2.61
N SER A 33 10.02 0.24 3.28
CA SER A 33 9.32 -0.39 4.41
C SER A 33 8.18 -1.29 3.95
N LYS A 34 7.86 -2.26 4.81
CA LYS A 34 6.60 -3.01 4.73
C LYS A 34 5.44 -2.05 5.03
N PHE A 35 4.29 -2.31 4.42
CA PHE A 35 3.06 -1.53 4.58
C PHE A 35 1.93 -2.39 5.16
N ASP A 36 1.01 -1.74 5.87
CA ASP A 36 -0.08 -2.42 6.59
C ASP A 36 -1.39 -2.43 5.81
N GLY A 37 -1.61 -1.42 4.97
CA GLY A 37 -2.84 -1.27 4.21
C GLY A 37 -2.77 -0.21 3.11
N THR A 38 -3.92 0.08 2.49
CA THR A 38 -4.13 1.20 1.55
C THR A 38 -5.14 2.18 2.09
N LEU A 39 -4.88 3.46 1.87
CA LEU A 39 -5.80 4.54 2.20
C LEU A 39 -6.97 4.55 1.23
N GLU A 40 -8.20 4.49 1.73
CA GLU A 40 -9.42 4.45 0.90
C GLU A 40 -10.18 5.78 0.95
N SER A 41 -10.21 6.45 2.10
CA SER A 41 -10.78 7.80 2.24
C SER A 41 -10.14 8.56 3.40
N VAL A 42 -10.28 9.88 3.36
CA VAL A 42 -9.92 10.81 4.44
C VAL A 42 -11.15 11.66 4.73
N GLU A 43 -11.58 11.72 5.99
CA GLU A 43 -12.80 12.39 6.41
C GLU A 43 -12.55 13.12 7.74
N GLY A 44 -12.42 14.45 7.68
CA GLY A 44 -12.13 15.24 8.87
C GLY A 44 -10.82 14.80 9.52
N THR A 45 -10.87 14.33 10.76
CA THR A 45 -9.69 13.90 11.54
C THR A 45 -9.40 12.40 11.46
N VAL A 46 -10.16 11.65 10.66
CA VAL A 46 -10.01 10.20 10.52
C VAL A 46 -9.85 9.78 9.06
N CYS A 47 -9.36 8.57 8.84
CA CYS A 47 -9.25 7.96 7.52
C CYS A 47 -9.68 6.50 7.54
N LEU A 48 -10.14 6.00 6.39
CA LEU A 48 -10.43 4.58 6.20
C LEU A 48 -9.26 3.87 5.53
N VAL A 49 -8.85 2.74 6.11
CA VAL A 49 -7.77 1.90 5.57
C VAL A 49 -8.29 0.49 5.28
N ARG A 50 -7.94 -0.03 4.10
CA ARG A 50 -8.09 -1.45 3.76
C ARG A 50 -6.84 -2.20 4.25
N LEU A 51 -7.04 -3.20 5.10
CA LEU A 51 -5.96 -3.98 5.72
C LEU A 51 -5.78 -5.38 5.09
N ASP A 52 -6.80 -5.89 4.43
CA ASP A 52 -6.89 -7.24 3.88
C ASP A 52 -7.65 -7.28 2.53
N GLY A 53 -7.60 -8.44 1.88
CA GLY A 53 -8.25 -8.69 0.60
C GLY A 53 -7.35 -8.38 -0.60
N VAL A 54 -7.98 -8.02 -1.72
CA VAL A 54 -7.26 -7.72 -2.98
C VAL A 54 -6.95 -6.23 -3.04
N PHE A 55 -5.66 -5.94 -3.21
CA PHE A 55 -5.13 -4.60 -3.33
C PHE A 55 -4.95 -4.25 -4.80
N ASN A 56 -5.13 -2.98 -5.15
CA ASN A 56 -4.87 -2.43 -6.48
C ASN A 56 -3.94 -1.23 -6.31
N CYS A 57 -2.62 -1.44 -6.43
CA CYS A 57 -1.63 -0.39 -6.21
C CYS A 57 -0.91 -0.05 -7.51
N SER A 58 -0.55 1.22 -7.67
CA SER A 58 0.50 1.56 -8.64
C SER A 58 1.82 0.95 -8.19
N TYR A 59 2.71 0.62 -9.11
CA TYR A 59 4.09 0.23 -8.78
C TYR A 59 5.14 1.08 -9.47
N SER A 60 6.33 1.12 -8.86
CA SER A 60 7.52 1.76 -9.43
C SER A 60 8.65 0.76 -9.65
N GLY A 61 9.64 1.17 -10.45
CA GLY A 61 10.78 0.34 -10.81
C GLY A 61 10.39 -0.90 -11.63
N THR A 62 10.98 -2.03 -11.27
CA THR A 62 10.77 -3.33 -11.94
C THR A 62 9.36 -3.85 -11.69
N ALA A 63 8.71 -4.32 -12.76
CA ALA A 63 7.39 -4.93 -12.66
C ALA A 63 7.42 -6.15 -11.72
N PRO A 64 6.45 -6.27 -10.79
CA PRO A 64 6.24 -7.49 -10.04
C PRO A 64 5.97 -8.68 -10.96
N SER A 65 6.25 -9.88 -10.47
CA SER A 65 5.98 -11.14 -11.16
C SER A 65 4.63 -11.71 -10.71
N PHE A 66 3.89 -12.33 -11.63
CA PHE A 66 2.70 -13.08 -11.29
C PHE A 66 3.05 -14.27 -10.38
N GLY A 67 2.18 -14.62 -9.43
CA GLY A 67 2.47 -15.62 -8.40
C GLY A 67 3.00 -14.97 -7.12
N GLN A 68 3.95 -15.60 -6.44
CA GLN A 68 4.54 -15.01 -5.23
C GLN A 68 5.62 -14.00 -5.59
N ASP A 69 5.50 -12.78 -5.07
CA ASP A 69 6.55 -11.76 -5.17
C ASP A 69 6.64 -10.91 -3.90
N THR A 70 7.82 -10.33 -3.66
CA THR A 70 8.08 -9.54 -2.44
C THR A 70 7.95 -8.06 -2.74
N LEU A 71 7.08 -7.39 -1.98
CA LEU A 71 6.76 -5.98 -2.18
C LEU A 71 7.06 -5.16 -0.92
N VAL A 72 7.52 -3.94 -1.16
CA VAL A 72 7.69 -2.86 -0.16
C VAL A 72 7.05 -1.58 -0.71
N ALA A 73 6.89 -0.57 0.15
CA ALA A 73 6.50 0.77 -0.29
C ALA A 73 7.64 1.48 -1.04
N ASP A 74 7.27 2.37 -1.95
CA ASP A 74 8.19 3.38 -2.50
C ASP A 74 8.01 4.73 -1.79
N ALA A 75 8.80 5.74 -2.19
CA ALA A 75 8.76 7.07 -1.58
C ALA A 75 7.48 7.88 -1.90
N ASP A 76 6.72 7.48 -2.93
CA ASP A 76 5.52 8.19 -3.40
C ASP A 76 4.22 7.51 -2.93
N GLY A 77 4.32 6.46 -2.10
CA GLY A 77 3.19 5.66 -1.63
C GLY A 77 2.67 4.64 -2.64
N LYS A 78 3.47 4.31 -3.67
CA LYS A 78 3.27 3.14 -4.54
C LYS A 78 3.93 1.92 -3.91
N VAL A 79 3.83 0.77 -4.57
CA VAL A 79 4.64 -0.42 -4.21
C VAL A 79 5.83 -0.60 -5.15
N LYS A 80 6.86 -1.29 -4.70
CA LYS A 80 7.97 -1.73 -5.55
C LYS A 80 8.39 -3.14 -5.17
N LYS A 81 8.91 -3.87 -6.14
CA LYS A 81 9.51 -5.18 -5.92
C LYS A 81 10.83 -5.01 -5.16
N ASP A 82 10.96 -5.69 -4.03
CA ASP A 82 12.18 -5.67 -3.21
C ASP A 82 12.24 -6.93 -2.33
N ALA A 83 13.42 -7.57 -2.24
CA ALA A 83 13.62 -8.81 -1.48
C ALA A 83 13.46 -8.63 0.04
N SER A 84 13.57 -7.39 0.55
CA SER A 84 13.37 -7.07 1.97
C SER A 84 11.89 -7.01 2.40
N GLY A 85 10.97 -7.08 1.43
CA GLY A 85 9.54 -6.92 1.61
C GLY A 85 8.80 -8.12 2.21
N LYS A 86 7.47 -8.02 2.21
CA LYS A 86 6.58 -9.16 2.50
C LYS A 86 6.23 -9.84 1.18
N SER A 87 6.10 -11.18 1.19
CA SER A 87 5.61 -11.94 0.04
C SER A 87 4.10 -11.78 -0.09
N TYR A 88 3.63 -11.47 -1.30
CA TYR A 88 2.21 -11.37 -1.64
C TYR A 88 1.92 -12.23 -2.88
N LEU A 89 0.71 -12.79 -2.93
CA LEU A 89 0.22 -13.47 -4.12
C LEU A 89 -0.26 -12.42 -5.13
N VAL A 90 0.55 -12.13 -6.13
CA VAL A 90 0.26 -11.27 -7.26
C VAL A 90 -0.70 -11.96 -8.22
N LEU A 91 -1.85 -11.34 -8.45
CA LEU A 91 -2.95 -11.83 -9.27
C LEU A 91 -2.96 -11.23 -10.67
N SER A 92 -2.41 -10.03 -10.84
CA SER A 92 -2.36 -9.34 -12.14
C SER A 92 -1.31 -8.24 -12.13
N VAL A 93 -0.64 -8.02 -13.26
CA VAL A 93 0.35 -6.97 -13.48
C VAL A 93 0.06 -6.29 -14.80
N ASP A 94 -0.29 -5.01 -14.74
CA ASP A 94 -0.44 -4.14 -15.90
C ASP A 94 0.86 -3.33 -16.07
N THR A 95 1.62 -3.65 -17.12
CA THR A 95 2.90 -2.98 -17.42
C THR A 95 2.76 -1.65 -18.14
N THR A 96 1.60 -1.39 -18.74
CA THR A 96 1.31 -0.14 -19.42
C THR A 96 0.98 0.94 -18.41
N ASN A 97 0.01 0.68 -17.54
CA ASN A 97 -0.45 1.63 -16.52
C ASN A 97 0.35 1.54 -15.21
N LYS A 98 1.26 0.57 -15.11
CA LYS A 98 2.05 0.26 -13.91
C LYS A 98 1.18 -0.01 -12.68
N ILE A 99 0.20 -0.89 -12.84
CA ILE A 99 -0.69 -1.32 -11.76
C ILE A 99 -0.43 -2.79 -11.43
N VAL A 100 -0.40 -3.11 -10.14
CA VAL A 100 -0.35 -4.49 -9.65
C VAL A 100 -1.55 -4.78 -8.77
N LYS A 101 -2.13 -5.96 -8.95
CA LYS A 101 -3.17 -6.50 -8.08
C LYS A 101 -2.62 -7.68 -7.30
N PHE A 102 -2.73 -7.66 -5.98
CA PHE A 102 -2.21 -8.72 -5.12
C PHE A 102 -3.12 -8.99 -3.93
N LEU A 103 -3.10 -10.22 -3.44
CA LEU A 103 -3.83 -10.63 -2.25
C LEU A 103 -2.98 -10.36 -1.00
N LYS A 104 -3.56 -9.66 -0.03
CA LYS A 104 -3.02 -9.51 1.32
C LYS A 104 -3.97 -10.17 2.31
N GLY A 105 -3.44 -11.16 3.01
CA GLY A 105 -4.03 -11.77 4.21
C GLY A 105 -3.08 -11.68 5.39
#